data_AF-A0A7X7JF57-F1
#
_entry.id   AF-A0A7X7JF57-F1
#
_cell.length_a   1.000
_cell.length_b   1.000
_cell.length_c   1.000
_cell.angle_alpha   90.00
_cell.angle_beta   90.00
_cell.angle_gamma   90.00
#
_symmetry.space_group_name_H-M   'P 1'
#
loop_
_entity.id
_entity.type
_entity.pdbx_description
1 polymer ?
#
loop_
_entity_poly.entity_id
_entity_poly.type
_entity_poly.pdbx_seq_one_letter_code
_entity_poly.pdbx_strand_id
1 'polypeptide(L)'
;MRGDEERQESMVMLASLDDRVPADHPLRSIRRMVDRALSEMSPLLTTLYAERGRVSIPPEYLLRAQLIGILYGIASERCLCEHIEYNLLFRWFVGLPFG
;
A
#
# COMPACT_ATOMS: atom_id res chain seq x y z
N MET A 1 -21.53 -11.38 30.12
CA MET A 1 -21.13 -10.13 30.81
C MET A 1 -20.53 -9.21 29.77
N ARG A 2 -20.86 -7.91 29.78
CA ARG A 2 -20.18 -6.90 28.94
C ARG A 2 -18.71 -6.89 29.35
N GLY A 3 -17.80 -7.12 28.42
CA GLY A 3 -16.37 -6.93 28.68
C GLY A 3 -16.12 -5.47 28.99
N ASP A 4 -15.24 -5.19 29.95
CA ASP A 4 -14.82 -3.82 30.23
C ASP A 4 -14.19 -3.20 28.97
N GLU A 5 -14.39 -1.90 28.78
CA GLU A 5 -13.73 -1.11 27.74
C GLU A 5 -12.25 -0.89 28.07
N GLU A 6 -11.51 -1.96 28.35
CA GLU A 6 -10.07 -1.91 28.35
C GLU A 6 -9.60 -1.83 26.90
N ARG A 7 -8.97 -0.71 26.52
CA ARG A 7 -8.31 -0.55 25.22
C ARG A 7 -7.18 -1.59 25.11
N GLN A 8 -7.51 -2.78 24.61
CA GLN A 8 -6.54 -3.79 24.24
C GLN A 8 -5.91 -3.39 22.89
N GLU A 9 -4.97 -2.43 22.94
CA GLU A 9 -4.19 -1.97 21.78
C GLU A 9 -3.48 -3.15 21.06
N SER A 10 -3.14 -4.19 21.82
CA SER A 10 -2.47 -5.41 21.36
C SER A 10 -3.33 -6.31 20.46
N MET A 11 -4.67 -6.27 20.55
CA MET A 11 -5.53 -7.13 19.72
C MET A 11 -5.53 -6.68 18.24
N VAL A 12 -5.24 -5.40 17.99
CA VAL A 12 -5.14 -4.82 16.65
C VAL A 12 -3.73 -4.97 16.05
N MET A 13 -2.69 -5.14 16.86
CA MET A 13 -1.30 -5.19 16.36
C MET A 13 -0.84 -6.56 15.84
N LEU A 14 -1.59 -7.64 16.07
CA LEU A 14 -1.18 -9.00 15.68
C LEU A 14 -1.59 -9.41 14.25
N ALA A 15 -2.35 -8.58 13.53
CA ALA A 15 -2.80 -8.91 12.18
C ALA A 15 -2.00 -8.13 11.13
N SER A 16 -1.50 -8.82 10.12
CA SER A 16 -0.86 -8.16 8.97
C SER A 16 -1.88 -7.32 8.21
N LEU A 17 -1.41 -6.34 7.44
CA LEU A 17 -2.30 -5.60 6.53
C LEU A 17 -3.01 -6.55 5.54
N ASP A 18 -2.40 -7.68 5.19
CA ASP A 18 -3.02 -8.65 4.29
C ASP A 18 -4.24 -9.31 4.94
N ASP A 19 -4.17 -9.66 6.22
CA ASP A 19 -5.28 -10.27 6.96
C ASP A 19 -6.49 -9.34 7.08
N ARG A 20 -6.30 -8.03 6.88
CA ARG A 20 -7.36 -7.02 6.97
C ARG A 20 -8.14 -6.84 5.67
N VAL A 21 -7.61 -7.31 4.55
CA VAL A 21 -8.27 -7.16 3.25
C VAL A 21 -9.00 -8.45 2.91
N PRO A 22 -10.33 -8.43 2.69
CA PRO A 22 -11.09 -9.62 2.33
C PRO A 22 -10.49 -10.36 1.12
N ALA A 23 -10.52 -11.68 1.13
CA ALA A 23 -9.92 -12.50 0.07
C ALA A 23 -10.59 -12.29 -1.30
N ASP A 24 -11.86 -11.92 -1.30
CA ASP A 24 -12.70 -11.62 -2.47
C ASP A 24 -12.66 -10.13 -2.89
N HIS A 25 -11.90 -9.29 -2.18
CA HIS A 25 -11.82 -7.87 -2.50
C HIS A 25 -11.21 -7.64 -3.90
N PRO A 26 -11.84 -6.84 -4.79
CA PRO A 26 -11.41 -6.69 -6.18
C PRO A 26 -9.99 -6.15 -6.34
N LEU A 27 -9.51 -5.31 -5.41
CA LEU A 27 -8.12 -4.85 -5.44
C LEU A 27 -7.08 -5.99 -5.31
N ARG A 28 -7.43 -7.19 -4.83
CA ARG A 28 -6.50 -8.33 -4.81
C ARG A 28 -6.18 -8.85 -6.20
N SER A 29 -7.15 -8.88 -7.13
CA SER A 29 -6.85 -9.26 -8.52
C SER A 29 -6.01 -8.19 -9.20
N ILE A 30 -6.39 -6.93 -9.03
CA ILE A 30 -5.67 -5.77 -9.60
C ILE A 30 -4.23 -5.72 -9.07
N ARG A 31 -4.04 -5.87 -7.75
CA ARG A 31 -2.71 -5.85 -7.14
C ARG A 31 -1.80 -6.92 -7.73
N ARG A 32 -2.30 -8.16 -7.91
CA ARG A 32 -1.51 -9.24 -8.54
C ARG A 32 -1.10 -8.91 -9.96
N MET A 33 -1.98 -8.29 -10.75
CA MET A 33 -1.66 -7.87 -12.12
C MET A 33 -0.59 -6.77 -12.13
N VAL A 34 -0.72 -5.80 -11.22
CA VAL A 34 0.21 -4.68 -11.09
C VAL A 34 1.57 -5.14 -10.60
N ASP A 35 1.62 -5.97 -9.55
CA ASP A 35 2.86 -6.51 -9.01
C ASP A 35 3.62 -7.34 -10.06
N ARG A 36 2.90 -8.09 -10.90
CA ARG A 36 3.50 -8.78 -12.04
C ARG A 36 4.11 -7.80 -13.06
N ALA A 37 3.35 -6.79 -13.48
CA ALA A 37 3.83 -5.80 -14.45
C ALA A 37 5.06 -5.03 -13.91
N LEU A 38 5.04 -4.66 -12.62
CA LEU A 38 6.16 -4.00 -11.95
C LEU A 38 7.37 -4.91 -11.84
N SER A 39 7.18 -6.20 -11.55
CA SER A 39 8.26 -7.18 -11.55
C SER A 39 8.92 -7.31 -12.92
N GLU A 40 8.14 -7.31 -14.00
CA GLU A 40 8.65 -7.34 -15.38
C GLU A 40 9.42 -6.06 -15.74
N MET A 41 9.03 -4.91 -15.15
CA MET A 41 9.70 -3.62 -15.33
C MET A 41 10.93 -3.41 -14.42
N SER A 42 11.06 -4.17 -13.34
CA SER A 42 12.09 -3.98 -12.31
C SER A 42 13.52 -3.91 -12.85
N PRO A 43 13.95 -4.73 -13.84
CA PRO A 43 15.29 -4.60 -14.42
C PRO A 43 15.52 -3.22 -15.06
N LEU A 44 14.54 -2.72 -15.81
CA LEU A 44 14.61 -1.40 -16.43
C LEU A 44 14.65 -0.30 -15.37
N LEU A 45 13.75 -0.34 -14.39
CA LEU A 45 13.68 0.64 -13.30
C LEU A 45 14.99 0.68 -12.51
N THR A 46 15.62 -0.49 -12.28
CA THR A 46 16.92 -0.58 -11.62
C THR A 46 18.01 0.20 -12.36
N THR A 47 18.01 0.19 -13.70
CA THR A 47 19.01 0.95 -14.49
C THR A 47 18.88 2.47 -14.35
N LEU A 48 17.72 2.97 -13.92
CA LEU A 48 17.48 4.41 -13.70
C LEU A 48 18.02 4.91 -12.36
N TYR A 49 18.37 4.01 -11.44
CA TYR A 49 18.88 4.36 -10.12
C TYR A 49 20.38 4.59 -10.12
N ALA A 50 20.81 5.67 -9.47
CA ALA A 50 22.22 5.93 -9.24
C ALA A 50 22.82 4.91 -8.26
N GLU A 51 24.02 4.41 -8.56
CA GLU A 51 24.75 3.47 -7.69
C GLU A 51 25.09 4.06 -6.30
N ARG A 52 25.12 5.39 -6.19
CA ARG A 52 25.46 6.13 -4.95
C ARG A 52 24.49 7.27 -4.73
N GLY A 53 24.13 7.52 -3.48
CA GLY A 53 23.27 8.63 -3.08
C GLY A 53 22.35 8.27 -1.91
N ARG A 54 21.36 9.12 -1.66
CA ARG A 54 20.28 8.80 -0.72
C ARG A 54 19.43 7.68 -1.31
N VAL A 55 19.11 6.70 -0.47
CA VAL A 55 18.13 5.67 -0.82
C VAL A 55 16.80 6.37 -1.10
N SER A 56 16.33 6.25 -2.33
CA SER A 56 15.05 6.78 -2.76
C SER A 56 13.94 5.79 -2.42
N ILE A 57 12.69 6.27 -2.42
CA ILE A 57 11.53 5.39 -2.35
C ILE A 57 11.45 4.59 -3.66
N PRO A 58 11.30 3.25 -3.61
CA PRO A 58 11.11 2.44 -4.81
C PRO A 58 9.93 2.93 -5.65
N PRO A 59 10.07 2.98 -6.99
CA PRO A 59 9.06 3.58 -7.86
C PRO A 59 7.76 2.77 -7.86
N GLU A 60 7.81 1.49 -7.49
CA GLU A 60 6.64 0.61 -7.36
C GLU A 60 5.62 1.16 -6.35
N TYR A 61 6.07 1.79 -5.26
CA TYR A 61 5.16 2.42 -4.29
C TYR A 61 4.42 3.59 -4.92
N LEU A 62 5.14 4.44 -5.66
CA LEU A 62 4.54 5.59 -6.33
C LEU A 62 3.56 5.14 -7.42
N LEU A 63 3.91 4.14 -8.22
CA LEU A 63 3.05 3.62 -9.28
C LEU A 63 1.77 2.98 -8.72
N ARG A 64 1.86 2.21 -7.64
CA ARG A 64 0.67 1.67 -6.96
C ARG A 64 -0.19 2.77 -6.33
N ALA A 65 0.43 3.81 -5.76
CA ALA A 65 -0.28 4.97 -5.22
C ALA A 65 -1.03 5.75 -6.32
N GLN A 66 -0.40 6.02 -7.46
CA GLN A 66 -1.08 6.69 -8.57
C GLN A 66 -2.25 5.86 -9.09
N LEU A 67 -2.08 4.54 -9.19
CA LEU A 67 -3.17 3.66 -9.60
C LEU A 67 -4.35 3.69 -8.63
N ILE A 68 -4.12 3.67 -7.31
CA ILE A 68 -5.23 3.78 -6.35
C ILE A 68 -5.92 5.14 -6.48
N GLY A 69 -5.16 6.21 -6.72
CA GLY A 69 -5.71 7.54 -7.02
C GLY A 69 -6.64 7.55 -8.22
N ILE A 70 -6.25 6.89 -9.32
CA ILE A 70 -7.06 6.75 -10.53
C ILE A 70 -8.32 5.92 -10.27
N LEU A 71 -8.17 4.75 -9.63
CA LEU A 71 -9.28 3.81 -9.40
C LEU A 71 -10.37 4.40 -8.50
N TYR A 72 -10.00 5.27 -7.57
CA TYR A 72 -10.92 5.87 -6.58
C TYR A 72 -11.23 7.35 -6.87
N GLY A 73 -10.74 7.92 -7.98
CA GLY A 73 -11.02 9.29 -8.36
C GLY A 73 -10.49 10.34 -7.38
N ILE A 74 -9.32 10.10 -6.78
CA ILE A 74 -8.71 11.02 -5.81
C ILE A 74 -8.11 12.22 -6.56
N ALA A 75 -8.61 13.41 -6.26
CA ALA A 75 -8.39 14.61 -7.07
C ALA A 75 -6.99 15.24 -6.95
N SER A 76 -6.18 14.86 -5.97
CA SER A 76 -4.81 15.39 -5.82
C SER A 76 -3.87 14.42 -5.11
N GLU A 77 -2.57 14.54 -5.40
CA GLU A 77 -1.53 13.74 -4.73
C GLU A 77 -1.48 14.01 -3.22
N ARG A 78 -1.75 15.24 -2.77
CA ARG A 78 -1.83 15.56 -1.34
C ARG A 78 -2.96 14.77 -0.66
N CYS A 79 -4.15 14.80 -1.25
CA CYS A 79 -5.30 14.04 -0.76
C CYS A 79 -5.04 12.52 -0.82
N LEU A 80 -4.33 12.06 -1.85
CA LEU A 80 -3.90 10.66 -1.96
C LEU A 80 -2.96 10.27 -0.81
N CYS A 81 -1.98 11.10 -0.48
CA CYS A 81 -1.08 10.86 0.67
C CYS A 81 -1.87 10.76 1.98
N GLU A 82 -2.82 11.67 2.21
CA GLU A 82 -3.71 11.63 3.39
C GLU A 82 -4.54 10.33 3.39
N HIS A 83 -5.12 9.94 2.26
CA HIS A 83 -5.86 8.69 2.16
C HIS A 83 -4.98 7.46 2.45
N ILE A 84 -3.72 7.43 2.00
CA ILE A 84 -2.77 6.33 2.26
C ILE A 84 -2.38 6.28 3.76
N GLU A 85 -2.38 7.41 4.45
CA GLU A 85 -2.06 7.49 5.87
C GLU A 85 -3.13 6.81 6.73
N TYR A 86 -4.41 7.08 6.46
CA TYR A 86 -5.51 6.62 7.31
C TYR A 86 -6.23 5.36 6.80
N ASN A 87 -6.15 5.06 5.49
CA ASN A 87 -6.86 3.93 4.90
C ASN A 87 -5.95 2.69 4.78
N LEU A 88 -6.20 1.71 5.65
CA LEU A 88 -5.44 0.45 5.67
C LEU A 88 -5.51 -0.32 4.35
N LEU A 89 -6.63 -0.28 3.63
CA LEU A 89 -6.77 -0.94 2.33
C LEU A 89 -5.85 -0.28 1.28
N PHE A 90 -5.77 1.04 1.27
CA PHE A 90 -4.91 1.76 0.32
C PHE A 90 -3.44 1.56 0.69
N ARG A 91 -3.13 1.62 1.98
CA ARG A 91 -1.79 1.34 2.49
C ARG A 91 -1.34 -0.08 2.13
N TRP A 92 -2.23 -1.07 2.33
CA TRP A 92 -2.02 -2.45 1.89
C TRP A 92 -1.75 -2.51 0.40
N PHE A 93 -2.61 -1.90 -0.44
CA PHE A 93 -2.49 -1.94 -1.90
C PHE A 93 -1.16 -1.35 -2.38
N VAL A 94 -0.76 -0.21 -1.80
CA VAL A 94 0.52 0.44 -2.10
C VAL A 94 1.71 -0.39 -1.59
N GLY A 95 1.52 -1.18 -0.53
CA GLY A 95 2.52 -2.07 0.06
C GLY A 95 3.33 -1.43 1.19
N LEU A 96 2.84 -0.32 1.78
CA LEU A 96 3.55 0.36 2.86
C LEU A 96 3.33 -0.37 4.20
N PRO A 97 4.37 -0.56 5.02
CA PRO A 97 4.25 -1.23 6.32
C PRO A 97 3.45 -0.37 7.32
N PHE A 98 2.97 -0.95 8.42
CA PHE A 98 2.61 -0.15 9.60
C PHE A 98 3.86 0.62 10.04
N GLY A 99 3.70 1.92 10.28
CA GLY A 99 4.78 2.80 10.73
C GLY A 99 5.25 2.47 12.15
#